data_AF-A0A968EHS1-F1
#
_entry.id   AF-A0A968EHS1-F1
#
_cell.length_a   1.000
_cell.length_b   1.000
_cell.length_c   1.000
_cell.angle_alpha   90.00
_cell.angle_beta   90.00
_cell.angle_gamma   90.00
#
_symmetry.space_group_name_H-M   'P 1'
#
loop_
_entity.id
_entity.type
_entity.pdbx_description
1 polymer ?
#
loop_
_entity_poly.entity_id
_entity_poly.type
_entity_poly.pdbx_seq_one_letter_code
_entity_poly.pdbx_strand_id
1 'polypeptide(L)'
;MKKVLLVFGLLFFVGTAQSMVVLYLGNEILDRCEAALVNSSSEKAGVCYGYIAGIVDAEASYQARNVKDANICLPKGTTNTELARLVVYELRKTPEQLHLEASRLVINILADAFPCP
;
A
#
# COMPACT_ATOMS: atom_id res chain seq x y z
N MET A 1 32.21 -31.93 27.22
CA MET A 1 30.76 -31.89 27.54
C MET A 1 30.19 -30.46 27.55
N LYS A 2 30.78 -29.48 28.27
CA LYS A 2 30.33 -28.06 28.24
C LYS A 2 30.31 -27.40 26.84
N LYS A 3 31.25 -27.72 25.96
CA LYS A 3 31.30 -27.17 24.58
C LYS A 3 30.19 -27.70 23.66
N VAL A 4 29.65 -28.89 23.92
CA VAL A 4 28.56 -29.48 23.13
C VAL A 4 27.20 -28.88 23.51
N LEU A 5 27.02 -28.53 24.79
CA LEU A 5 25.84 -27.79 25.28
C LEU A 5 25.75 -26.36 24.70
N LEU A 6 26.88 -25.70 24.46
CA LEU A 6 26.90 -24.36 23.84
C LEU A 6 26.43 -24.39 22.38
N VAL A 7 26.72 -25.45 21.63
CA VAL A 7 26.30 -25.58 20.22
C VAL A 7 24.81 -25.89 20.11
N PHE A 8 24.26 -26.68 21.04
CA PHE A 8 22.82 -26.99 21.08
C PHE A 8 21.95 -25.78 21.47
N GLY A 9 22.47 -24.84 22.28
CA GLY A 9 21.77 -23.60 22.62
C GLY A 9 21.66 -22.60 21.45
N LEU A 10 22.60 -22.63 20.52
CA LEU A 10 22.64 -21.73 19.35
C LEU A 10 21.73 -22.19 18.20
N LEU A 11 21.32 -23.47 18.17
CA LEU A 11 20.48 -24.04 17.10
C LEU A 11 18.97 -23.89 17.32
N PHE A 12 18.54 -23.39 18.49
CA PHE A 12 17.11 -23.20 18.80
C PHE A 12 16.57 -21.79 18.52
N PHE A 13 17.42 -20.85 18.07
CA PHE A 13 17.01 -19.51 17.68
C PHE A 13 16.79 -19.38 16.16
N VAL A 14 16.33 -20.43 15.50
CA VAL A 14 15.73 -20.29 14.16
C VAL A 14 14.29 -19.83 14.37
N GLY A 15 14.13 -18.58 14.80
CA GLY A 15 12.83 -17.92 14.82
C GLY A 15 12.29 -17.96 13.40
N THR A 16 11.13 -18.59 13.20
CA THR A 16 10.41 -18.50 11.93
C THR A 16 10.11 -17.02 11.72
N ALA A 17 10.80 -16.39 10.77
CA ALA A 17 10.40 -15.08 10.28
C ALA A 17 9.01 -15.25 9.65
N GLN A 18 7.97 -15.06 10.45
CA GLN A 18 6.61 -14.98 9.95
C GLN A 18 6.55 -13.67 9.17
N SER A 19 6.53 -13.76 7.84
CA SER A 19 6.21 -12.60 7.01
C SER A 19 4.76 -12.22 7.31
N MET A 20 4.56 -11.19 8.14
CA MET A 20 3.25 -10.59 8.28
C MET A 20 2.94 -9.90 6.95
N VAL A 21 1.96 -10.42 6.21
CA VAL A 21 1.37 -9.65 5.12
C VAL A 21 0.60 -8.52 5.80
N VAL A 22 1.10 -7.29 5.67
CA VAL A 22 0.41 -6.10 6.17
C VAL A 22 -0.67 -5.76 5.16
N LEU A 23 -1.87 -6.30 5.40
CA LEU A 23 -3.09 -5.87 4.73
C LEU A 23 -3.64 -4.68 5.49
N TYR A 24 -3.80 -3.55 4.80
CA TYR A 24 -4.46 -2.38 5.36
C TYR A 24 -5.93 -2.38 4.96
N LEU A 25 -6.78 -1.97 5.88
CA LEU A 25 -8.17 -1.65 5.59
C LEU A 25 -8.31 -0.20 5.08
N GLY A 26 -9.42 0.08 4.41
CA GLY A 26 -9.72 1.41 3.86
C GLY A 26 -9.67 2.53 4.92
N ASN A 27 -10.15 2.28 6.14
CA ASN A 27 -10.09 3.23 7.24
C ASN A 27 -8.64 3.54 7.67
N GLU A 28 -7.76 2.54 7.65
CA GLU A 28 -6.35 2.73 8.02
C GLU A 28 -5.60 3.54 6.96
N ILE A 29 -5.82 3.26 5.68
CA ILE A 29 -5.24 4.07 4.60
C ILE A 29 -5.81 5.48 4.60
N LEU A 30 -7.12 5.65 4.88
CA LEU A 30 -7.73 6.96 5.00
C LEU A 30 -7.05 7.80 6.10
N ASP A 31 -6.91 7.29 7.33
CA ASP A 31 -6.24 7.99 8.43
C ASP A 31 -4.79 8.38 8.08
N ARG A 32 -4.06 7.46 7.46
CA ARG A 32 -2.65 7.70 7.08
C ARG A 32 -2.54 8.77 5.99
N CYS A 33 -3.41 8.73 4.99
CA CYS A 33 -3.39 9.70 3.91
C CYS A 33 -3.92 11.07 4.34
N GLU A 34 -4.88 11.14 5.25
CA GLU A 34 -5.28 12.41 5.87
C GLU A 34 -4.11 13.04 6.62
N ALA A 35 -3.36 12.25 7.40
CA ALA A 35 -2.15 12.72 8.07
C ALA A 35 -1.07 13.17 7.07
N ALA A 36 -0.96 12.50 5.91
CA ALA A 36 -0.02 12.84 4.84
C ALA A 36 -0.27 14.24 4.26
N LEU A 37 -1.55 14.62 4.13
CA LEU A 37 -1.95 15.93 3.63
C LEU A 37 -1.73 17.07 4.64
N VAL A 38 -1.61 16.75 5.93
CA VAL A 38 -1.30 17.73 6.98
C VAL A 38 0.20 17.85 7.21
N ASN A 39 0.91 16.72 7.32
CA ASN A 39 2.35 16.68 7.50
C ASN A 39 2.96 15.56 6.65
N SER A 40 3.49 15.95 5.49
CA SER A 40 4.10 15.06 4.51
C SER A 40 5.39 14.36 4.99
N SER A 41 5.95 14.79 6.12
CA SER A 41 7.17 14.19 6.72
C SER A 41 6.86 13.23 7.87
N SER A 42 5.59 12.99 8.18
CA SER A 42 5.21 12.04 9.24
C SER A 42 5.39 10.58 8.77
N GLU A 43 5.56 9.66 9.72
CA GLU A 43 5.58 8.21 9.43
C GLU A 43 4.31 7.78 8.67
N LYS A 44 3.15 8.28 9.10
CA LYS A 44 1.87 8.04 8.42
C LYS A 44 1.88 8.51 6.97
N ALA A 45 2.50 9.66 6.69
CA ALA A 45 2.68 10.16 5.33
C ALA A 45 3.53 9.22 4.48
N GLY A 46 4.65 8.75 5.04
CA GLY A 46 5.49 7.75 4.40
C GLY A 46 4.72 6.49 4.03
N VAL A 47 3.87 5.98 4.94
CA VAL A 47 3.03 4.82 4.65
C VAL A 47 1.99 5.11 3.58
N CYS A 48 1.27 6.24 3.63
CA CYS A 48 0.29 6.59 2.59
C CYS A 48 0.93 6.67 1.20
N TYR A 49 1.99 7.45 1.07
CA TYR A 49 2.66 7.66 -0.22
C TYR A 49 3.32 6.38 -0.73
N GLY A 50 3.95 5.61 0.15
CA GLY A 50 4.54 4.31 -0.20
C GLY A 50 3.49 3.30 -0.64
N TYR A 51 2.33 3.27 0.03
CA TYR A 51 1.24 2.37 -0.32
C TYR A 51 0.65 2.68 -1.71
N ILE A 52 0.37 3.95 -1.98
CA ILE A 52 -0.13 4.40 -3.29
C ILE A 52 0.91 4.16 -4.37
N ALA A 53 2.18 4.51 -4.13
CA ALA A 53 3.27 4.28 -5.09
C ALA A 53 3.43 2.78 -5.40
N GLY A 54 3.35 1.92 -4.39
CA GLY A 54 3.42 0.47 -4.58
C GLY A 54 2.30 -0.08 -5.45
N ILE A 55 1.08 0.45 -5.32
CA ILE A 55 -0.04 0.10 -6.20
C ILE A 55 0.24 0.56 -7.63
N VAL A 56 0.65 1.81 -7.81
CA VAL A 56 0.98 2.36 -9.15
C VAL A 56 2.08 1.57 -9.83
N ASP A 57 3.15 1.22 -9.11
CA ASP A 57 4.27 0.44 -9.64
C ASP A 57 3.86 -1.00 -9.99
N ALA A 58 3.01 -1.63 -9.17
CA ALA A 58 2.46 -2.95 -9.47
C ALA A 58 1.60 -2.94 -10.73
N GLU A 59 0.73 -1.93 -10.87
CA GLU A 59 -0.12 -1.74 -12.04
C GLU A 59 0.68 -1.47 -13.32
N ALA A 60 1.69 -0.60 -13.24
CA ALA A 60 2.62 -0.37 -14.34
C ALA A 60 3.36 -1.66 -14.74
N SER A 61 3.76 -2.47 -13.76
CA SER A 61 4.40 -3.77 -14.00
C SER A 61 3.47 -4.77 -14.67
N TYR A 62 2.19 -4.78 -14.28
CA TYR A 62 1.15 -5.61 -14.89
C TYR A 62 0.83 -5.17 -16.33
N GLN A 63 0.75 -3.87 -16.59
CA GLN A 63 0.62 -3.31 -17.94
C GLN A 63 1.78 -3.71 -18.84
N ALA A 64 3.02 -3.59 -18.36
CA ALA A 64 4.21 -4.01 -19.10
C ALA A 64 4.20 -5.51 -19.47
N ARG A 65 3.45 -6.32 -18.71
CA ARG A 65 3.28 -7.76 -18.93
C ARG A 65 1.97 -8.12 -19.65
N ASN A 66 1.21 -7.14 -20.14
CA ASN A 66 -0.09 -7.30 -20.79
C ASN A 66 -1.11 -8.08 -19.94
N VAL A 67 -1.11 -7.87 -18.62
CA VAL A 67 -2.15 -8.41 -17.74
C VAL A 67 -3.44 -7.61 -17.96
N LYS A 68 -4.53 -8.32 -18.28
CA LYS A 68 -5.78 -7.74 -18.80
C LYS A 68 -6.47 -6.73 -17.87
N ASP A 69 -6.25 -6.84 -16.57
CA ASP A 69 -6.99 -6.04 -15.57
C ASP A 69 -6.23 -4.80 -15.09
N ALA A 70 -5.00 -4.58 -15.58
CA ALA A 70 -4.18 -3.45 -15.15
C ALA A 70 -4.43 -2.20 -16.02
N ASN A 71 -5.31 -1.31 -15.55
CA ASN A 71 -5.91 -0.26 -16.37
C ASN A 71 -5.76 1.17 -15.81
N ILE A 72 -4.73 1.41 -14.98
CA ILE A 72 -4.43 2.74 -14.43
C ILE A 72 -3.40 3.47 -15.30
N CYS A 73 -3.79 4.57 -15.94
CA CYS A 73 -2.95 5.39 -16.81
C CYS A 73 -2.77 6.80 -16.25
N LEU A 74 -1.76 6.98 -15.39
CA LEU A 74 -1.48 8.27 -14.78
C LEU A 74 -0.92 9.28 -15.79
N PRO A 75 -1.41 10.53 -15.78
CA PRO A 75 -0.78 11.63 -16.50
C PRO A 75 0.70 11.81 -16.10
N LYS A 76 1.52 12.25 -17.05
CA LYS A 76 2.93 12.54 -16.76
C LYS A 76 3.04 13.64 -15.71
N GLY A 77 3.79 13.37 -14.65
CA GLY A 77 4.06 14.34 -13.58
C GLY A 77 3.06 14.30 -12.43
N THR A 78 2.08 13.39 -12.44
CA THR A 78 1.21 13.14 -11.28
C THR A 78 2.05 12.82 -10.05
N THR A 79 1.75 13.51 -8.95
CA THR A 79 2.49 13.43 -7.69
C THR A 79 1.77 12.55 -6.67
N ASN A 80 2.52 11.97 -5.72
CA ASN A 80 1.95 11.20 -4.62
C ASN A 80 0.96 12.02 -3.77
N THR A 81 1.17 13.34 -3.64
CA THR A 81 0.26 14.23 -2.92
C THR A 81 -1.09 14.38 -3.65
N GLU A 82 -1.08 14.46 -4.98
CA GLU A 82 -2.33 14.52 -5.77
C GLU A 82 -3.11 13.21 -5.69
N LEU A 83 -2.41 12.07 -5.82
CA LEU A 83 -3.02 10.76 -5.66
C LEU A 83 -3.59 10.57 -4.25
N ALA A 84 -2.85 10.95 -3.21
CA ALA A 84 -3.33 10.87 -1.82
C ALA A 84 -4.56 11.76 -1.60
N ARG A 85 -4.61 12.95 -2.19
CA ARG A 85 -5.78 13.83 -2.12
C ARG A 85 -7.01 13.19 -2.78
N LEU A 86 -6.85 12.58 -3.95
CA LEU A 86 -7.91 11.85 -4.63
C LEU A 86 -8.40 10.66 -3.78
N VAL A 87 -7.48 9.84 -3.27
CA VAL A 87 -7.82 8.69 -2.41
C VAL A 87 -8.60 9.13 -1.17
N VAL A 88 -8.14 10.16 -0.45
CA VAL A 88 -8.86 10.70 0.71
C VAL A 88 -10.25 11.20 0.32
N TYR A 89 -10.36 11.92 -0.80
CA TYR A 89 -11.64 12.43 -1.27
C TYR A 89 -12.65 11.31 -1.57
N GLU A 90 -12.24 10.26 -2.29
CA GLU A 90 -13.14 9.17 -2.65
C GLU A 90 -13.48 8.24 -1.46
N LEU A 91 -12.51 7.93 -0.59
CA LEU A 91 -12.75 7.12 0.60
C LEU A 91 -13.72 7.80 1.58
N ARG A 92 -13.68 9.14 1.70
CA ARG A 92 -14.64 9.89 2.54
C ARG A 92 -16.08 9.82 2.03
N LYS A 93 -16.28 9.59 0.72
CA LYS A 93 -17.62 9.49 0.12
C LYS A 93 -18.27 8.12 0.36
N THR A 94 -17.50 7.11 0.76
CA THR A 94 -17.95 5.71 0.88
C THR A 94 -17.57 5.10 2.24
N PRO A 95 -17.98 5.72 3.37
CA PRO A 95 -17.59 5.26 4.71
C PRO A 95 -17.99 3.80 4.99
N GLU A 96 -19.06 3.31 4.38
CA GLU A 96 -19.52 1.92 4.49
C GLU A 96 -18.51 0.92 3.91
N GLN A 97 -17.60 1.35 3.02
CA GLN A 97 -16.61 0.49 2.39
C GLN A 97 -15.26 0.49 3.11
N LEU A 98 -15.06 1.36 4.12
CA LEU A 98 -13.76 1.53 4.77
C LEU A 98 -13.27 0.29 5.55
N HIS A 99 -14.14 -0.67 5.82
CA HIS A 99 -13.79 -1.95 6.44
C HIS A 99 -13.24 -2.98 5.42
N LEU A 100 -13.25 -2.64 4.13
CA LEU A 100 -12.73 -3.50 3.07
C LEU A 100 -11.21 -3.28 2.90
N GLU A 101 -10.57 -4.24 2.24
CA GLU A 101 -9.17 -4.18 1.85
C GLU A 101 -8.85 -2.89 1.06
N ALA A 102 -7.86 -2.14 1.54
CA ALA A 102 -7.52 -0.84 0.95
C ALA A 102 -6.95 -0.96 -0.46
N SER A 103 -6.29 -2.07 -0.79
CA SER A 103 -5.68 -2.27 -2.11
C SER A 103 -6.75 -2.25 -3.19
N ARG A 104 -7.85 -2.98 -2.95
CA ARG A 104 -9.02 -3.00 -3.82
C ARG A 104 -9.64 -1.61 -3.96
N LEU A 105 -9.81 -0.89 -2.84
CA LEU A 105 -10.42 0.44 -2.88
C LEU A 105 -9.56 1.43 -3.65
N VAL A 106 -8.26 1.47 -3.37
CA VAL A 106 -7.32 2.40 -4.02
C VAL A 106 -7.15 2.07 -5.51
N ILE A 107 -7.02 0.79 -5.88
CA ILE A 107 -6.97 0.38 -7.30
C ILE A 107 -8.22 0.85 -8.03
N ASN A 108 -9.42 0.62 -7.47
CA ASN A 108 -10.67 1.05 -8.09
C ASN A 108 -10.73 2.58 -8.24
N ILE A 109 -10.39 3.32 -7.18
CA ILE A 109 -10.36 4.79 -7.21
C ILE A 109 -9.44 5.31 -8.32
N LEU A 110 -8.24 4.73 -8.44
CA LEU A 110 -7.27 5.15 -9.44
C LEU A 110 -7.69 4.73 -10.86
N ALA A 111 -8.27 3.54 -11.03
CA ALA A 111 -8.76 3.07 -12.32
C ALA A 111 -9.94 3.90 -12.83
N ASP A 112 -10.86 4.28 -11.94
CA ASP A 112 -11.99 5.14 -12.26
C ASP A 112 -11.55 6.56 -12.62
N ALA A 113 -10.55 7.10 -11.92
CA ALA A 113 -10.04 8.45 -12.16
C ALA A 113 -9.09 8.53 -13.37
N PHE A 114 -8.37 7.46 -13.67
CA PHE A 114 -7.32 7.42 -14.67
C PHE A 114 -7.42 6.17 -15.57
N PRO A 115 -8.54 5.97 -16.29
CA PRO A 115 -8.68 4.84 -17.19
C PRO A 115 -7.69 4.92 -18.36
N CYS A 116 -7.14 3.77 -18.75
CA CYS A 116 -6.38 3.64 -19.99
C CYS A 116 -7.29 3.66 -21.24
N PRO A 117 -6.85 4.21 -22.38
CA PRO A 117 -7.59 4.19 -23.64
C PRO A 117 -7.83 2.80 -24.24
#